data_AF-F8B6G7-F1
#
_entry.id   AF-F8B6G7-F1
#
_cell.length_a   1.000
_cell.length_b   1.000
_cell.length_c   1.000
_cell.angle_alpha   90.00
_cell.angle_beta   90.00
_cell.angle_gamma   90.00
#
_symmetry.space_group_name_H-M   'P 1'
#
loop_
_entity.id
_entity.type
_entity.pdbx_description
1 polymer ?
#
loop_
_entity_poly.entity_id
_entity_poly.type
_entity_poly.pdbx_seq_one_letter_code
_entity_poly.pdbx_strand_id
1 'polypeptide(L)'
;MTLDPDVAAALQKEVREQGMSFEEALNTLVRAGLANRRQDTPPCRTPARSLGLRLDIDLDKALRLSSELEDDEIIGKIQPRD
;
A
#
# COMPACT_ATOMS: atom_id res chain seq x y z
N MET A 1 18.78 -30.27 -6.12
CA MET A 1 18.28 -28.88 -5.94
C MET A 1 17.30 -28.89 -4.79
N THR A 2 17.38 -27.92 -3.89
CA THR A 2 16.51 -27.83 -2.71
C THR A 2 15.55 -26.69 -2.93
N LEU A 3 14.25 -26.97 -2.84
CA LEU A 3 13.18 -25.97 -2.89
C LEU A 3 12.60 -25.83 -1.49
N ASP A 4 12.24 -24.60 -1.11
CA ASP A 4 11.46 -24.38 0.10
C ASP A 4 10.12 -25.13 0.02
N PRO A 5 9.58 -25.63 1.15
CA PRO A 5 8.39 -26.48 1.16
C PRO A 5 7.16 -25.83 0.50
N ASP A 6 6.98 -24.52 0.67
CA ASP A 6 5.89 -23.75 0.07
C ASP A 6 6.05 -23.63 -1.46
N VAL A 7 7.27 -23.40 -1.94
CA VAL A 7 7.59 -23.34 -3.36
C VAL A 7 7.36 -24.69 -4.03
N ALA A 8 7.76 -25.79 -3.38
CA ALA A 8 7.51 -27.14 -3.89
C ALA A 8 6.01 -27.46 -3.98
N ALA A 9 5.22 -27.05 -2.98
CA ALA A 9 3.77 -27.22 -2.98
C ALA A 9 3.08 -26.41 -4.10
N ALA A 10 3.49 -25.15 -4.28
CA ALA A 10 2.99 -24.30 -5.35
C ALA A 10 3.33 -24.88 -6.73
N LEU A 11 4.57 -25.34 -6.93
CA LEU A 11 5.00 -25.95 -8.19
C LEU A 11 4.23 -27.25 -8.51
N GLN A 12 3.96 -28.08 -7.51
CA GLN A 12 3.11 -29.28 -7.70
C GLN A 12 1.68 -28.93 -8.12
N LYS A 13 1.13 -27.83 -7.59
CA LYS A 13 -0.19 -27.35 -7.98
C LYS A 13 -0.19 -26.93 -9.46
N GLU A 14 0.80 -26.14 -9.88
CA GLU A 14 0.95 -25.70 -11.27
C GLU A 14 1.10 -26.87 -12.25
N VAL A 15 1.93 -27.87 -11.90
CA VAL A 15 2.09 -29.11 -12.67
C VAL A 15 0.75 -29.83 -12.86
N ARG A 16 -0.07 -29.92 -11.81
CA ARG A 16 -1.39 -30.56 -11.87
C ARG A 16 -2.39 -29.79 -12.71
N GLU A 17 -2.39 -28.47 -12.59
CA GLU A 17 -3.35 -27.59 -13.28
C GLU A 17 -3.03 -27.44 -14.77
N GLN A 18 -1.75 -27.40 -15.13
CA GLN A 18 -1.31 -27.18 -16.50
C GLN A 18 -0.95 -28.48 -17.26
N GLY A 19 -0.89 -29.62 -16.57
CA GLY A 19 -0.55 -30.92 -17.18
C GLY A 19 0.88 -31.00 -17.72
N MET A 20 1.78 -30.15 -17.25
CA MET A 20 3.19 -30.11 -17.66
C MET A 20 4.05 -31.03 -16.80
N SER A 21 5.24 -31.41 -17.28
CA SER A 21 6.21 -32.06 -16.38
C SER A 21 6.75 -31.07 -15.34
N PHE A 22 7.23 -31.60 -14.22
CA PHE A 22 7.81 -30.79 -13.14
C PHE A 22 8.96 -29.90 -13.61
N GLU A 23 9.84 -30.43 -14.48
CA GLU A 23 10.99 -29.70 -15.00
C GLU A 23 10.57 -28.59 -15.99
N GLU A 24 9.57 -28.84 -16.82
CA GLU A 24 9.01 -27.82 -17.72
C GLU A 24 8.34 -26.69 -16.94
N ALA A 25 7.53 -27.03 -15.93
CA ALA A 25 6.89 -26.04 -15.06
C ALA A 25 7.93 -25.19 -14.32
N LEU A 26 8.95 -25.83 -13.73
CA LEU A 26 10.04 -25.15 -13.04
C LEU A 26 10.78 -24.18 -13.97
N ASN A 27 11.23 -24.66 -15.13
CA ASN A 27 11.96 -23.83 -16.09
C ASN A 27 11.11 -22.67 -16.62
N THR A 28 9.82 -22.90 -16.84
CA THR A 28 8.88 -21.87 -17.30
C THR A 28 8.73 -20.77 -16.25
N LEU A 29 8.48 -21.14 -14.98
CA LEU A 29 8.33 -20.19 -13.89
C LEU A 29 9.62 -19.42 -13.60
N VAL A 30 10.78 -20.09 -13.61
CA VAL A 30 12.09 -19.45 -13.44
C VAL A 30 12.35 -18.45 -14.57
N ARG A 31 12.09 -18.83 -15.84
CA ARG A 31 12.23 -17.90 -16.97
C ARG A 31 11.30 -16.70 -16.83
N ALA A 32 10.06 -16.91 -16.43
CA ALA A 32 9.09 -15.83 -16.21
C ALA A 32 9.54 -14.87 -15.10
N GLY A 33 9.98 -15.41 -13.95
CA GLY A 33 10.48 -14.61 -12.84
C GLY A 33 11.73 -13.79 -13.20
N LEU A 34 12.67 -14.41 -13.93
CA LEU A 34 13.88 -13.73 -14.40
C LEU A 34 13.58 -12.67 -15.47
N ALA A 35 12.57 -12.88 -16.32
CA ALA A 35 12.12 -11.89 -17.29
C ALA A 35 11.44 -10.69 -16.61
N ASN A 36 10.58 -10.94 -15.61
CA ASN A 36 9.90 -9.88 -14.87
C ASN A 36 10.88 -8.99 -14.09
N ARG A 37 11.96 -9.57 -13.54
CA ARG A 37 13.05 -8.79 -12.90
C ARG A 37 13.76 -7.84 -13.87
N ARG A 38 13.75 -8.14 -15.18
CA ARG A 38 14.37 -7.30 -16.21
C ARG A 38 13.45 -6.20 -16.73
N GLN A 39 12.18 -6.19 -16.33
CA GLN A 39 11.27 -5.11 -16.69
C GLN A 39 11.47 -3.97 -15.69
N ASP A 40 12.08 -2.88 -16.14
CA ASP A 40 12.09 -1.61 -15.42
C ASP A 40 10.63 -1.13 -15.30
N THR A 41 9.97 -1.54 -14.21
CA THR A 41 8.64 -1.02 -13.89
C THR A 41 8.82 0.48 -13.62
N PRO A 42 8.16 1.37 -14.39
CA PRO A 42 8.29 2.79 -14.15
C PRO A 42 7.83 3.10 -12.73
N PRO A 43 8.50 4.04 -12.03
CA PRO A 43 8.12 4.39 -10.68
C PRO A 43 6.66 4.84 -10.65
N CYS A 44 5.89 4.29 -9.70
CA CYS A 44 4.52 4.70 -9.48
C CYS A 44 4.48 6.20 -9.20
N ARG A 45 3.72 6.96 -9.98
CA ARG A 45 3.52 8.40 -9.77
C ARG A 45 2.08 8.66 -9.36
N THR A 46 1.91 9.20 -8.15
CA THR A 46 0.61 9.70 -7.67
C THR A 46 0.46 11.17 -8.10
N PRO A 47 -0.58 11.54 -8.86
CA PRO A 47 -0.79 12.93 -9.26
C PRO A 47 -1.11 13.80 -8.05
N ALA A 48 -0.38 14.90 -7.88
CA ALA A 48 -0.68 15.91 -6.85
C ALA A 48 -1.80 16.84 -7.33
N ARG A 49 -2.65 17.29 -6.40
CA ARG A 49 -3.70 18.28 -6.64
C ARG A 49 -3.47 19.50 -5.75
N SER A 50 -3.75 20.69 -6.27
CA SER A 50 -3.72 21.92 -5.48
C SER A 50 -4.74 21.85 -4.35
N LEU A 51 -4.29 22.13 -3.13
CA LEU A 51 -5.14 22.19 -1.93
C LEU A 51 -5.83 23.56 -1.77
N GLY A 52 -5.57 24.52 -2.66
CA GLY A 52 -6.17 25.86 -2.58
C GLY A 52 -5.70 26.69 -1.38
N LEU A 53 -4.53 26.37 -0.83
CA LEU A 53 -3.99 27.04 0.35
C LEU A 53 -3.59 28.49 0.03
N ARG A 54 -3.92 29.37 0.97
CA ARG A 54 -3.56 30.77 0.97
C ARG A 54 -2.21 30.96 1.65
N LEU A 55 -1.20 31.42 0.91
CA LEU A 55 0.19 31.56 1.40
C LEU A 55 0.35 32.62 2.51
N ASP A 56 -0.64 33.50 2.67
CA ASP A 56 -0.71 34.50 3.74
C ASP A 56 -1.25 33.94 5.07
N ILE A 57 -1.70 32.68 5.10
CA ILE A 57 -2.27 32.04 6.29
C ILE A 57 -1.26 31.06 6.88
N ASP A 58 -0.91 31.31 8.14
CA ASP A 58 -0.15 30.39 8.99
C ASP A 58 -1.10 29.27 9.47
N LEU A 59 -1.04 28.12 8.79
CA LEU A 59 -1.93 26.98 9.07
C LEU A 59 -1.70 26.37 10.45
N ASP A 60 -0.47 26.41 10.96
CA ASP A 60 -0.16 25.86 12.29
C ASP A 60 -0.90 26.64 13.36
N LYS A 61 -0.94 27.97 13.26
CA LYS A 61 -1.73 28.82 14.15
C LYS A 61 -3.23 28.63 13.95
N ALA A 62 -3.68 28.52 12.71
CA ALA A 62 -5.10 28.31 12.41
C ALA A 62 -5.61 26.98 12.98
N LEU A 63 -4.83 25.91 12.84
CA LEU A 63 -5.15 24.58 13.40
C LEU A 63 -5.17 24.62 14.92
N ARG A 64 -4.18 25.27 15.55
CA ARG A 64 -4.15 25.41 17.01
C ARG A 64 -5.38 26.16 17.54
N LEU A 65 -5.73 27.30 16.92
CA LEU A 65 -6.92 28.05 17.28
C LEU A 65 -8.19 27.21 17.09
N SER A 66 -8.29 26.44 16.01
CA SER A 66 -9.42 25.55 15.76
C SER A 66 -9.58 24.50 16.86
N SER A 67 -8.48 23.91 17.35
CA SER A 67 -8.54 22.95 18.45
C SER A 67 -8.98 23.59 19.77
N GLU A 68 -8.45 24.77 20.10
CA GLU A 68 -8.84 25.49 21.32
C GLU A 68 -10.35 25.82 21.31
N LEU A 69 -10.89 26.26 20.17
CA LEU A 69 -12.33 26.54 20.02
C LEU A 69 -13.21 25.28 20.11
N GLU A 70 -12.73 24.15 19.56
CA GLU A 70 -13.42 22.87 19.64
C GLU A 70 -13.48 22.36 21.09
N ASP A 71 -12.37 22.44 21.81
CA ASP A 71 -12.28 22.04 23.22
C ASP A 71 -13.23 22.87 24.10
N ASP A 72 -13.26 24.20 23.92
CA ASP A 72 -14.17 25.09 24.65
C ASP A 72 -15.65 24.74 24.39
N GLU A 73 -16.01 24.44 23.14
CA GLU A 73 -17.37 24.01 22.80
C GLU A 73 -17.72 22.66 23.44
N ILE A 74 -16.80 21.71 23.42
CA ILE A 74 -16.98 20.39 24.03
C ILE A 74 -17.19 20.52 25.54
N ILE A 75 -16.36 21.32 26.22
CA ILE A 75 -16.50 21.58 27.67
C ILE A 75 -17.87 22.18 27.98
N GLY A 76 -18.30 23.18 27.20
CA GLY A 76 -19.61 23.82 27.37
C GLY A 76 -20.79 22.86 27.21
N LYS A 77 -20.68 21.84 26.35
CA LYS A 77 -21.72 20.81 26.17
C LYS A 77 -21.74 19.76 27.28
N ILE A 78 -20.60 19.46 27.90
CA ILE A 78 -20.47 18.42 28.92
C ILE A 78 -20.78 18.95 30.32
N GLN A 79 -20.67 20.26 30.56
CA GLN A 79 -21.03 20.85 31.84
C GLN A 79 -22.54 20.66 32.11
N PRO A 80 -22.92 20.02 33.23
CA PRO A 80 -24.32 19.89 33.60
C PRO A 80 -24.89 21.29 33.83
N ARG A 81 -25.99 21.59 33.15
CA ARG A 81 -26.81 22.77 33.46
C ARG A 81 -27.53 22.46 34.77
N ASP A 82 -27.09 23.08 35.86
CA ASP A 82 -27.87 23.16 37.11
C ASP A 82 -29.21 23.88 36.90
#